data_AF-A0A0F9MB81-F1
#
_entry.id   AF-A0A0F9MB81-F1
#
_cell.length_a   1.000
_cell.length_b   1.000
_cell.length_c   1.000
_cell.angle_alpha   90.00
_cell.angle_beta   90.00
_cell.angle_gamma   90.00
#
_symmetry.space_group_name_H-M   'P 1'
#
loop_
_entity.id
_entity.type
_entity.pdbx_description
1 polymer ?
#
loop_
_entity_poly.entity_id
_entity_poly.type
_entity_poly.pdbx_seq_one_letter_code
_entity_poly.pdbx_strand_id
1 'polypeptide(L)'
;VTGSNFYIEGRFCPSCDRAMHLSCAAMWAKRTEYKENVFRCPFCFFLLEISPTVLKFIKNKEIKILEEDIRLETKMVLIPNQEVEQIDTSCSYCHSIFLGDFNVYQCESCNSYYHKPCLKKMKEEIKACRFCGAKINK
;
A
#
# COMPACT_ATOMS: atom_id res chain seq x y z
N VAL A 1 2.75 12.25 7.11
CA VAL A 1 1.43 12.77 6.66
C VAL A 1 1.45 14.30 6.83
N THR A 2 0.96 15.08 5.86
CA THR A 2 1.02 16.57 5.90
C THR A 2 0.13 17.21 6.98
N GLY A 3 -0.71 16.44 7.66
CA GLY A 3 -1.62 16.91 8.70
C GLY A 3 -2.71 17.88 8.20
N SER A 4 -2.72 18.17 6.90
CA SER A 4 -3.64 19.11 6.28
C SER A 4 -5.00 18.48 6.02
N ASN A 5 -6.05 19.24 6.29
CA ASN A 5 -7.43 18.81 6.16
C ASN A 5 -7.76 18.50 4.68
N PHE A 6 -8.38 17.35 4.43
CA PHE A 6 -8.87 16.93 3.10
C PHE A 6 -9.80 17.99 2.47
N TYR A 7 -10.55 18.74 3.26
CA TYR A 7 -11.40 19.82 2.74
C TYR A 7 -10.61 20.91 1.98
N ILE A 8 -9.33 21.09 2.32
CA ILE A 8 -8.47 22.13 1.75
C ILE A 8 -7.66 21.58 0.56
N GLU A 9 -7.09 20.38 0.70
CA GLU A 9 -6.15 19.82 -0.29
C GLU A 9 -6.61 18.52 -0.96
N GLY A 10 -7.76 17.99 -0.58
CA GLY A 10 -8.29 16.74 -1.06
C GLY A 10 -8.81 16.85 -2.49
N ARG A 11 -8.45 15.89 -3.32
CA ARG A 11 -8.96 15.72 -4.69
C ARG A 11 -9.25 14.25 -4.94
N PHE A 12 -10.18 14.00 -5.85
CA PHE A 12 -10.49 12.66 -6.30
C PHE A 12 -9.81 12.41 -7.65
N CYS A 13 -9.31 11.19 -7.84
CA CYS A 13 -8.84 10.76 -9.16
C CYS A 13 -10.02 10.69 -10.13
N PRO A 14 -9.99 11.38 -11.29
CA PRO A 14 -11.09 11.35 -12.26
C PRO A 14 -11.28 9.99 -12.96
N SER A 15 -10.33 9.06 -12.78
CA SER A 15 -10.37 7.73 -13.42
C SER A 15 -10.81 6.62 -12.47
N CYS A 16 -10.64 6.77 -11.15
CA CYS A 16 -10.97 5.69 -10.19
C CYS A 16 -11.65 6.20 -8.91
N ASP A 17 -11.97 7.49 -8.85
CA ASP A 17 -12.65 8.17 -7.74
C ASP A 17 -12.00 8.00 -6.36
N ARG A 18 -10.73 7.58 -6.32
CA ARG A 18 -9.99 7.52 -5.06
C ARG A 18 -9.48 8.88 -4.64
N ALA A 19 -9.69 9.18 -3.36
CA ALA A 19 -9.23 10.38 -2.70
C ALA A 19 -7.70 10.44 -2.60
N MET A 20 -7.14 11.63 -2.76
CA MET A 20 -5.72 11.93 -2.53
C MET A 20 -5.53 13.39 -2.13
N HIS A 21 -4.48 13.67 -1.36
CA HIS A 21 -4.06 15.04 -1.09
C HIS A 21 -3.19 15.58 -2.23
N LEU A 22 -3.38 16.85 -2.57
CA LEU A 22 -2.55 17.55 -3.56
C LEU A 22 -1.06 17.55 -3.16
N SER A 23 -0.74 17.59 -1.86
CA SER A 23 0.63 17.47 -1.35
C SER A 23 1.26 16.10 -1.64
N CYS A 24 0.53 15.00 -1.43
CA CYS A 24 0.95 13.65 -1.83
C CYS A 24 1.11 13.55 -3.35
N ALA A 25 0.15 14.09 -4.11
CA ALA A 25 0.22 14.12 -5.57
C ALA A 25 1.48 14.87 -6.06
N ALA A 26 1.78 16.04 -5.48
CA ALA A 26 2.97 16.81 -5.81
C ALA A 26 4.28 16.06 -5.47
N MET A 27 4.28 15.29 -4.38
CA MET A 27 5.40 14.42 -4.03
C MET A 27 5.61 13.31 -5.07
N TRP A 28 4.53 12.66 -5.52
CA TRP A 28 4.61 11.64 -6.56
C TRP A 28 5.04 12.24 -7.90
N ALA A 29 4.56 13.43 -8.25
CA ALA A 29 4.97 14.12 -9.48
C ALA A 29 6.47 14.44 -9.52
N LYS A 30 7.04 14.89 -8.40
CA LYS A 30 8.50 15.12 -8.26
C LYS A 30 9.35 13.87 -8.45
N ARG A 31 8.79 12.68 -8.20
CA ARG A 31 9.50 11.40 -8.34
C ARG A 31 9.39 10.80 -9.74
N THR A 32 8.67 11.43 -10.66
CA THR A 32 8.55 10.92 -12.03
C THR A 32 9.66 11.42 -12.94
N GLU A 33 10.01 10.61 -13.93
CA GLU A 33 11.00 10.94 -14.95
C GLU A 33 10.44 11.85 -16.07
N TYR A 34 9.12 12.11 -16.07
CA TYR A 34 8.47 12.83 -17.17
C TYR A 34 8.56 14.35 -17.01
N LYS A 35 7.63 14.93 -16.25
CA LYS A 35 7.54 16.37 -15.97
C LYS A 35 7.26 16.53 -14.48
N GLU A 36 7.80 17.58 -13.86
CA GLU A 36 7.64 17.86 -12.42
C GLU A 36 6.17 17.96 -11.95
N ASN A 37 5.22 18.06 -12.88
CA ASN A 37 3.80 18.19 -12.61
C ASN A 37 2.94 17.00 -13.04
N VAL A 38 3.55 15.92 -13.54
CA VAL A 38 2.83 14.74 -14.01
C VAL A 38 3.12 13.56 -13.09
N PHE A 39 2.12 12.76 -12.76
CA PHE A 39 2.28 11.56 -11.95
C PHE A 39 1.30 10.46 -12.34
N ARG A 40 1.59 9.21 -11.97
CA ARG A 40 0.63 8.11 -12.09
C ARG A 40 -0.15 7.96 -10.81
N CYS A 41 -1.47 7.82 -10.90
CA CYS A 41 -2.30 7.46 -9.75
C CYS A 41 -1.78 6.16 -9.12
N PRO A 42 -1.53 6.08 -7.80
CA PRO A 42 -0.99 4.87 -7.17
C PRO A 42 -2.00 3.71 -7.13
N PHE A 43 -3.26 3.96 -7.47
CA PHE A 43 -4.32 2.96 -7.40
C PHE A 43 -4.75 2.44 -8.77
N CYS A 44 -4.81 3.29 -9.79
CA CYS A 44 -5.23 2.91 -11.14
C CYS A 44 -4.17 3.15 -12.23
N PHE A 45 -3.01 3.70 -11.87
CA PHE A 45 -1.88 3.99 -12.76
C PHE A 45 -2.15 4.95 -13.92
N PHE A 46 -3.36 5.53 -13.96
CA PHE A 46 -3.71 6.58 -14.92
C PHE A 46 -2.78 7.79 -14.75
N LEU A 47 -2.37 8.37 -15.87
CA LEU A 47 -1.47 9.51 -15.90
C LEU A 47 -2.27 10.79 -15.61
N LEU A 48 -1.89 11.50 -14.55
CA LEU A 48 -2.55 12.69 -14.05
C LEU A 48 -1.57 13.87 -14.07
N GLU A 49 -2.10 15.06 -14.29
CA GLU A 49 -1.34 16.31 -14.28
C GLU A 49 -1.85 17.23 -13.17
N ILE A 50 -0.91 17.83 -12.44
CA ILE A 50 -1.17 18.81 -11.38
C ILE A 50 -0.98 20.20 -11.98
N SER A 51 -1.90 21.11 -11.67
CA SER A 51 -1.77 22.50 -12.06
C SER A 51 -0.45 23.11 -11.54
N PRO A 52 0.34 23.81 -12.39
CA PRO A 52 1.58 24.47 -11.98
C PRO A 52 1.43 25.43 -10.80
N THR A 53 0.27 26.08 -10.68
CA THR A 53 -0.05 27.00 -9.58
C THR A 53 -0.07 26.25 -8.25
N VAL A 54 -0.70 25.09 -8.20
CA VAL A 54 -0.80 24.24 -7.00
C VAL A 54 0.58 23.77 -6.55
N LEU A 55 1.46 23.42 -7.50
CA LEU A 55 2.83 23.02 -7.19
C LEU A 55 3.65 24.13 -6.54
N LYS A 56 3.47 25.39 -6.97
CA LYS A 56 4.12 26.55 -6.34
C LYS A 56 3.65 26.74 -4.89
N PHE A 57 2.34 26.60 -4.64
CA PHE A 57 1.78 26.68 -3.29
C PHE A 57 2.31 25.59 -2.36
N ILE A 58 2.54 24.38 -2.88
CA ILE A 58 3.07 23.24 -2.10
C ILE A 58 4.59 23.34 -1.90
N LYS A 59 5.35 23.84 -2.89
CA LYS A 59 6.82 24.02 -2.77
C LYS A 59 7.21 24.97 -1.61
N ASN A 60 6.36 25.92 -1.25
CA ASN A 60 6.61 26.86 -0.14
C ASN A 60 6.33 26.29 1.25
N LYS A 61 5.71 25.11 1.35
CA LYS A 61 5.60 24.38 2.61
C LYS A 61 6.73 23.36 2.66
N GLU A 62 7.66 23.51 3.60
CA GLU A 62 8.64 22.46 3.89
C GLU A 62 7.89 21.18 4.30
N ILE A 63 7.77 20.24 3.37
CA ILE A 63 7.23 18.92 3.65
C ILE A 63 8.32 18.20 4.46
N LYS A 64 8.26 18.33 5.78
CA LYS A 64 8.97 17.42 6.67
C LYS A 64 8.35 16.05 6.49
N ILE A 65 9.06 15.17 5.80
CA ILE A 65 8.75 13.74 5.80
C ILE A 65 9.02 13.29 7.23
N LEU A 66 7.96 13.26 8.05
CA LEU A 66 7.96 12.41 9.22
C LEU A 66 7.98 10.98 8.66
N GLU A 67 9.18 10.42 8.49
CA GLU A 67 9.36 8.98 8.52
C GLU A 67 8.98 8.57 9.94
N GLU A 68 7.68 8.48 10.22
CA GLU A 68 7.23 7.64 11.30
C GLU A 68 7.58 6.23 10.86
N ASP A 69 8.78 5.80 11.27
CA ASP A 69 9.23 4.41 11.32
C ASP A 69 8.31 3.70 12.32
N ILE A 70 6.99 3.68 12.06
CA ILE A 70 6.06 2.79 12.75
C ILE A 70 6.42 1.43 12.19
N ARG A 71 7.43 0.81 12.81
CA ARG A 71 7.76 -0.59 12.61
C ARG A 71 6.58 -1.38 13.16
N LEU A 72 5.52 -1.47 12.36
CA LEU A 72 4.39 -2.34 12.64
C LEU A 72 4.95 -3.75 12.60
N GLU A 73 5.03 -4.39 13.75
CA GLU A 73 5.31 -5.81 13.85
C GLU A 73 4.00 -6.56 13.67
N THR A 74 4.05 -7.69 12.97
CA THR A 74 2.90 -8.56 12.78
C THR A 74 3.27 -10.00 13.07
N LYS A 75 2.31 -10.79 13.53
CA LYS A 75 2.40 -12.25 13.49
C LYS A 75 1.61 -12.78 12.31
N MET A 76 1.92 -14.04 11.98
CA MET A 76 1.27 -14.80 10.93
C MET A 76 0.53 -15.96 11.58
N VAL A 77 -0.79 -15.85 11.67
CA VAL A 77 -1.66 -16.78 12.38
C VAL A 77 -2.07 -17.88 11.42
N LEU A 78 -1.99 -19.13 11.87
CA LEU A 78 -2.47 -20.28 11.11
C LEU A 78 -4.00 -20.26 11.09
N ILE A 79 -4.59 -20.33 9.90
CA ILE A 79 -6.04 -20.46 9.73
C ILE A 79 -6.41 -21.95 9.79
N PRO A 80 -7.42 -22.35 10.59
CA PRO A 80 -7.93 -23.72 10.61
C PRO A 80 -8.43 -24.15 9.22
N ASN A 81 -8.17 -25.40 8.82
CA ASN A 81 -8.55 -25.90 7.49
C ASN A 81 -10.06 -25.76 7.20
N GLN A 82 -10.91 -25.83 8.24
CA GLN A 82 -12.37 -25.65 8.12
C GLN A 82 -12.77 -24.23 7.69
N GLU A 83 -11.93 -23.24 7.99
CA GLU A 83 -12.16 -21.83 7.65
C GLU A 83 -11.53 -21.46 6.29
N VAL A 84 -10.60 -22.28 5.78
CA VAL A 84 -9.90 -22.01 4.51
C VAL A 84 -10.85 -21.97 3.32
N GLU A 85 -11.87 -22.83 3.30
CA GLU A 85 -12.89 -22.86 2.24
C GLU A 85 -13.76 -21.59 2.22
N GLN A 86 -13.79 -20.82 3.31
CA GLN A 86 -14.54 -19.58 3.43
C GLN A 86 -13.74 -18.35 2.97
N ILE A 87 -12.46 -18.53 2.61
CA ILE A 87 -11.60 -17.43 2.16
C ILE A 87 -11.96 -17.08 0.71
N ASP A 88 -12.55 -15.91 0.51
CA ASP A 88 -12.96 -15.36 -0.79
C ASP A 88 -11.84 -14.59 -1.53
N THR A 89 -10.61 -14.67 -1.02
CA THR A 89 -9.44 -13.99 -1.58
C THR A 89 -8.34 -14.97 -1.97
N SER A 90 -7.39 -14.50 -2.78
CA SER A 90 -6.24 -15.29 -3.19
C SER A 90 -5.01 -15.00 -2.34
N CYS A 91 -4.03 -15.91 -2.39
CA CYS A 91 -2.74 -15.73 -1.74
C CYS A 91 -2.09 -14.41 -2.18
N SER A 92 -1.77 -13.54 -1.22
CA SER A 92 -1.19 -12.21 -1.47
C SER A 92 0.27 -12.24 -1.95
N TYR A 93 0.82 -13.43 -2.22
CA TYR A 93 2.16 -13.64 -2.77
C TYR A 93 2.12 -14.23 -4.18
N CYS A 94 1.40 -15.35 -4.37
CA CYS A 94 1.36 -16.07 -5.66
C CYS A 94 0.06 -15.86 -6.44
N HIS A 95 -0.93 -15.18 -5.86
CA HIS A 95 -2.25 -14.88 -6.44
C HIS A 95 -3.11 -16.10 -6.78
N SER A 96 -2.74 -17.30 -6.32
CA SER A 96 -3.54 -18.51 -6.43
C SER A 96 -4.57 -18.60 -5.28
N ILE A 97 -5.73 -19.19 -5.57
CA ILE A 97 -6.75 -19.53 -4.58
C ILE A 97 -6.30 -20.66 -3.65
N PHE A 98 -6.97 -20.80 -2.51
CA PHE A 98 -6.67 -21.82 -1.51
C PHE A 98 -7.49 -23.09 -1.76
N LEU A 99 -6.84 -24.17 -2.20
CA LEU A 99 -7.48 -25.45 -2.52
C LEU A 99 -7.32 -26.54 -1.44
N GLY A 100 -6.78 -26.18 -0.26
CA GLY A 100 -6.54 -27.11 0.84
C GLY A 100 -5.21 -27.89 0.77
N ASP A 101 -4.43 -27.75 -0.31
CA ASP A 101 -3.13 -28.42 -0.47
C ASP A 101 -2.06 -27.97 0.53
N PHE A 102 -2.20 -26.75 1.06
CA PHE A 102 -1.25 -26.14 1.97
C PHE A 102 -1.96 -25.40 3.10
N ASN A 103 -1.37 -25.45 4.29
CA ASN A 103 -1.76 -24.59 5.41
C ASN A 103 -1.76 -23.12 4.98
N VAL A 104 -2.80 -22.40 5.40
CA VAL A 104 -2.98 -20.98 5.11
C VAL A 104 -2.66 -20.17 6.36
N TYR A 105 -1.94 -19.06 6.16
CA TYR A 105 -1.59 -18.13 7.23
C TYR A 105 -2.15 -16.74 6.92
N GLN A 106 -2.64 -16.07 7.95
CA GLN A 106 -3.16 -14.71 7.88
C GLN A 106 -2.23 -13.74 8.61
N CYS A 107 -2.01 -12.58 8.01
CA CYS A 107 -1.32 -11.46 8.64
C CYS A 107 -2.27 -10.76 9.64
N GLU A 108 -1.92 -10.68 10.93
CA GLU A 108 -2.75 -9.97 11.92
C GLU A 108 -2.91 -8.47 11.64
N SER A 109 -1.91 -7.84 11.00
CA SER A 109 -1.93 -6.40 10.77
C SER A 109 -2.85 -5.97 9.62
N CYS A 110 -3.06 -6.80 8.60
CA CYS A 110 -3.80 -6.42 7.39
C CYS A 110 -4.75 -7.49 6.85
N ASN A 111 -4.89 -8.61 7.55
CA ASN A 111 -5.76 -9.73 7.20
C ASN A 111 -5.47 -10.41 5.85
N SER A 112 -4.32 -10.14 5.23
CA SER A 112 -3.90 -10.80 3.99
C SER A 112 -3.53 -12.27 4.23
N TYR A 113 -3.89 -13.14 3.31
CA TYR A 113 -3.65 -14.59 3.40
C TYR A 113 -2.47 -15.07 2.54
N TYR A 114 -1.78 -16.11 3.01
CA TYR A 114 -0.61 -16.70 2.36
C TYR A 114 -0.58 -18.22 2.49
N HIS A 115 -0.20 -18.91 1.41
CA HIS A 115 0.18 -20.33 1.50
C HIS A 115 1.45 -20.49 2.37
N LYS A 116 1.56 -21.58 3.13
CA LYS A 116 2.80 -21.96 3.85
C LYS A 116 4.09 -21.83 3.02
N PRO A 117 4.20 -22.36 1.78
CA PRO A 117 5.39 -22.16 0.95
C PRO A 117 5.65 -20.68 0.59
N CYS A 118 4.60 -19.90 0.33
CA CYS A 118 4.71 -18.47 0.07
C CYS A 118 5.18 -17.69 1.29
N LEU A 119 4.66 -18.02 2.47
CA LEU A 119 5.09 -17.42 3.73
C LEU A 119 6.57 -17.71 4.00
N LYS A 120 7.04 -18.93 3.71
CA LYS A 120 8.46 -19.30 3.88
C LYS A 120 9.36 -18.43 2.99
N LYS A 121 9.05 -18.33 1.69
CA LYS A 121 9.78 -17.45 0.76
C LYS A 121 9.77 -16.00 1.22
N MET A 122 8.60 -15.50 1.63
CA MET A 122 8.44 -14.14 2.14
C MET A 122 9.29 -13.88 3.40
N LYS A 123 9.40 -14.85 4.32
CA LYS A 123 10.27 -14.76 5.51
C LYS A 123 11.76 -14.74 5.15
N GLU A 124 12.17 -15.45 4.10
CA GLU A 124 13.57 -15.53 3.65
C GLU A 124 14.00 -14.25 2.91
N GLU A 125 13.16 -13.75 1.99
CA GLU A 125 13.49 -12.64 1.10
C GLU A 125 13.19 -11.26 1.72
N ILE A 126 11.99 -11.07 2.27
CA ILE A 126 11.45 -9.74 2.61
C ILE A 126 11.43 -9.52 4.13
N LYS A 127 11.26 -10.58 4.93
CA LYS A 127 11.12 -10.54 6.39
C LYS A 127 9.96 -9.64 6.88
N ALA A 128 9.04 -9.30 5.99
CA ALA A 128 7.87 -8.47 6.24
C ALA A 128 6.68 -8.97 5.41
N CYS A 129 5.47 -8.63 5.83
CA CYS A 129 4.26 -8.87 5.07
C CYS A 129 4.35 -8.17 3.71
N ARG A 130 4.19 -8.93 2.63
CA ARG A 130 4.24 -8.41 1.25
C ARG A 130 3.16 -7.35 0.99
N PHE A 131 2.02 -7.47 1.67
CA PHE A 131 0.85 -6.61 1.45
C PHE A 131 0.94 -5.27 2.21
N CYS A 132 1.19 -5.31 3.52
CA CYS A 132 1.20 -4.08 4.35
C CYS A 132 2.59 -3.60 4.76
N GLY A 133 3.65 -4.37 4.54
CA GLY A 133 5.01 -4.02 4.93
C GLY A 133 5.34 -4.23 6.42
N ALA A 134 4.40 -4.72 7.24
CA ALA A 134 4.63 -5.02 8.64
C ALA A 134 5.70 -6.11 8.81
N LYS A 135 6.68 -5.89 9.69
CA LYS A 135 7.79 -6.82 9.93
C LYS A 135 7.27 -8.08 10.62
N ILE A 136 7.62 -9.25 10.10
CA ILE A 136 7.11 -10.51 10.65
C ILE A 136 7.92 -10.83 11.90
N ASN A 137 7.27 -10.79 13.05
CA ASN A 137 7.92 -11.13 14.32
C ASN A 137 8.24 -12.64 14.35
N LYS A 138 9.32 -13.00 15.04
CA LYS A 138 9.86 -14.38 15.04
C LYS A 138 8.89 -15.38 15.65
#